data_AF-A0A661TV87-F1
#
_entry.id   AF-A0A661TV87-F1
#
_cell.length_a   1.000
_cell.length_b   1.000
_cell.length_c   1.000
_cell.angle_alpha   90.00
_cell.angle_beta   90.00
_cell.angle_gamma   90.00
#
_symmetry.space_group_name_H-M   'P 1'
#
loop_
_entity.id
_entity.type
_entity.pdbx_description
1 polymer ?
#
loop_
_entity_poly.entity_id
_entity_poly.type
_entity_poly.pdbx_seq_one_letter_code
_entity_poly.pdbx_strand_id
1 'polypeptide(L)'
;MYRTVRYLTKLDKVSGLSDEEREKLKQVEEKFPFRANEYYLDLIDWSDHDDPIRKIIIPQTEELDEWGSLDPSNESRYTVVHGLEHKYRDTAVILTTEFCGSYCRFCFRKRLFMHLKHDEIARDITPDLDYIEEHKEITNVLLTGGDPLALSTRNLETLIGNLRAMDHIRIIRIGTKIPAFNPYRILSDPHLLEVISKFSRPRRRIYIVTQFNHPREITEVAIEAVNLLIKAGAVLVNQTPILRGINDNPDTLRELFKKLSFIGISPYY
;
A
#
# COMPACT_ATOMS: atom_id res chain seq x y z
N MET A 1 18.22 17.75 1.18
CA MET A 1 18.21 16.39 0.60
C MET A 1 17.70 15.47 1.69
N TYR A 2 16.59 14.80 1.47
CA TYR A 2 15.95 13.99 2.51
C TYR A 2 16.70 12.67 2.74
N ARG A 3 16.47 12.05 3.91
CA ARG A 3 17.11 10.81 4.35
C ARG A 3 16.72 9.65 3.43
N THR A 4 17.71 8.91 2.94
CA THR A 4 17.48 7.57 2.37
C THR A 4 17.31 6.56 3.50
N VAL A 5 16.23 5.80 3.49
CA VAL A 5 15.97 4.76 4.49
C VAL A 5 16.61 3.45 4.07
N ARG A 6 17.23 2.75 5.02
CA ARG A 6 17.75 1.40 4.81
C ARG A 6 16.63 0.38 5.00
N TYR A 7 16.53 -0.56 4.07
CA TYR A 7 15.56 -1.66 4.13
C TYR A 7 16.18 -2.89 4.81
N LEU A 8 15.36 -3.58 5.60
CA LEU A 8 15.66 -4.84 6.24
C LEU A 8 14.73 -5.89 5.64
N THR A 9 15.28 -6.98 5.13
CA THR A 9 14.54 -8.11 4.55
C THR A 9 14.71 -9.39 5.35
N LYS A 10 15.42 -9.31 6.47
CA LYS A 10 15.68 -10.43 7.38
C LYS A 10 15.51 -9.98 8.84
N LEU A 11 14.85 -10.79 9.65
CA LEU A 11 14.58 -10.53 11.06
C LEU A 11 15.86 -10.51 11.92
N ASP A 12 16.90 -11.24 11.51
CA ASP A 12 18.22 -11.23 12.18
C ASP A 12 18.87 -9.83 12.20
N LYS A 13 18.45 -8.93 11.31
CA LYS A 13 18.93 -7.54 11.25
C LYS A 13 18.11 -6.58 12.12
N VAL A 14 16.99 -7.02 12.70
CA VAL A 14 16.10 -6.17 13.50
C VAL A 14 16.63 -6.14 14.94
N SER A 15 17.25 -5.02 15.33
CA SER A 15 17.92 -4.86 16.63
C SER A 15 17.01 -4.96 17.84
N GLY A 16 15.72 -4.63 17.68
CA GLY A 16 14.74 -4.68 18.77
C GLY A 16 14.21 -6.08 19.09
N LEU A 17 14.56 -7.10 18.31
CA LEU A 17 14.21 -8.49 18.59
C LEU A 17 15.35 -9.19 19.35
N SER A 18 14.99 -9.91 20.40
CA SER A 18 15.87 -10.84 21.10
C SER A 18 16.23 -12.04 20.20
N ASP A 19 17.31 -12.74 20.54
CA ASP A 19 17.73 -13.93 19.80
C ASP A 19 16.70 -15.07 19.89
N GLU A 20 15.98 -15.18 21.03
CA GLU A 20 14.88 -16.12 21.19
C GLU A 20 13.70 -15.81 20.26
N GLU A 21 13.31 -14.53 20.13
CA GLU A 21 12.26 -14.11 19.21
C GLU A 21 12.65 -14.36 17.75
N ARG A 22 13.90 -14.05 17.40
CA ARG A 22 14.42 -14.30 16.03
C ARG A 22 14.36 -15.78 15.67
N GLU A 23 14.76 -16.67 16.59
CA GLU A 23 14.70 -18.11 16.34
C GLU A 23 13.25 -18.59 16.21
N LYS A 24 12.34 -18.15 17.10
CA LYS A 24 10.90 -18.51 17.01
C LYS A 24 10.24 -18.05 15.72
N LEU A 25 10.61 -16.87 15.21
CA LEU A 25 10.01 -16.27 14.02
C LEU A 25 10.65 -16.76 12.71
N LYS A 26 11.74 -17.52 12.76
CA LYS A 26 12.44 -18.01 11.57
C LYS A 26 11.54 -18.84 10.65
N GLN A 27 10.77 -19.77 11.22
CA GLN A 27 9.78 -20.57 10.49
C GLN A 27 8.67 -19.71 9.84
N VAL A 28 8.30 -18.60 10.48
CA VAL A 28 7.31 -17.67 9.92
C VAL A 28 7.91 -16.90 8.75
N GLU A 29 9.15 -16.43 8.87
CA GLU A 29 9.87 -15.73 7.80
C GLU A 29 10.08 -16.61 6.57
N GLU A 30 10.36 -17.91 6.77
CA GLU A 30 10.53 -18.90 5.69
C GLU A 30 9.25 -19.11 4.87
N LYS A 31 8.06 -19.00 5.48
CA LYS A 31 6.77 -19.09 4.79
C LYS A 31 6.32 -17.73 4.24
N PHE A 32 6.54 -16.67 5.02
CA PHE A 32 6.03 -15.33 4.79
C PHE A 32 7.14 -14.28 4.92
N PRO A 33 7.65 -13.76 3.80
CA PRO A 33 8.78 -12.86 3.82
C PRO A 33 8.60 -11.65 4.73
N PHE A 34 9.71 -11.22 5.31
CA PHE A 34 9.80 -9.99 6.07
C PHE A 34 10.39 -8.87 5.19
N ARG A 35 9.81 -7.68 5.31
CA ARG A 35 10.36 -6.46 4.72
C ARG A 35 9.90 -5.26 5.53
N ALA A 36 10.84 -4.50 6.06
CA ALA A 36 10.62 -3.21 6.69
C ALA A 36 11.75 -2.25 6.34
N ASN A 37 11.66 -1.01 6.81
CA ASN A 37 12.77 -0.05 6.75
C ASN A 37 12.97 0.62 8.11
N GLU A 38 14.15 1.20 8.32
CA GLU A 38 14.52 1.83 9.60
C GLU A 38 13.49 2.88 10.05
N TYR A 39 12.98 3.73 9.15
CA TYR A 39 12.00 4.75 9.53
C TYR A 39 10.74 4.16 10.15
N TYR A 40 10.21 3.05 9.60
CA TYR A 40 9.00 2.44 10.16
C TYR A 40 9.30 1.62 11.42
N LEU A 41 10.46 0.96 11.50
CA LEU A 41 10.90 0.24 12.70
C LEU A 41 11.19 1.18 13.87
N ASP A 42 11.66 2.40 13.59
CA ASP A 42 11.89 3.45 14.59
C ASP A 42 10.58 3.93 15.26
N LEU A 43 9.42 3.63 14.65
CA LEU A 43 8.13 3.96 15.25
C LEU A 43 7.74 2.99 16.37
N ILE A 44 8.33 1.79 16.44
CA ILE A 44 8.00 0.75 17.41
C ILE A 44 8.52 1.11 18.80
N ASP A 45 7.66 1.04 19.81
CA ASP A 45 8.11 1.00 21.20
C ASP A 45 8.55 -0.43 21.54
N TRP A 46 9.84 -0.68 21.50
CA TRP A 46 10.41 -2.01 21.74
C TRP A 46 10.30 -2.48 23.20
N SER A 47 9.91 -1.60 24.13
CA SER A 47 9.62 -1.98 25.51
C SER A 47 8.20 -2.53 25.68
N ASP A 48 7.31 -2.30 24.70
CA ASP A 48 5.95 -2.80 24.66
C ASP A 48 5.85 -4.01 23.72
N HIS A 49 5.62 -5.20 24.29
CA HIS A 49 5.40 -6.42 23.51
C HIS A 49 4.09 -6.39 22.71
N ASP A 50 3.12 -5.61 23.17
CA ASP A 50 1.80 -5.46 22.56
C ASP A 50 1.71 -4.26 21.60
N ASP A 51 2.85 -3.63 21.30
CA ASP A 51 2.95 -2.44 20.49
C ASP A 51 2.18 -2.57 19.14
N PRO A 52 1.27 -1.64 18.82
CA PRO A 52 0.42 -1.74 17.64
C PRO A 52 1.20 -1.65 16.33
N ILE A 53 2.31 -0.90 16.29
CA ILE A 53 3.16 -0.80 15.09
C ILE A 53 3.97 -2.07 14.92
N ARG A 54 4.46 -2.65 16.02
CA ARG A 54 5.12 -3.97 16.03
C ARG A 54 4.20 -5.03 15.44
N LYS A 55 2.93 -5.10 15.89
CA LYS A 55 1.93 -6.05 15.36
C LYS A 55 1.61 -5.86 13.88
N ILE A 56 1.77 -4.64 13.33
CA ILE A 56 1.59 -4.40 11.90
C ILE A 56 2.69 -5.05 11.06
N ILE A 57 3.93 -5.12 11.56
CA ILE A 57 5.11 -5.39 10.72
C ILE A 57 5.99 -6.56 11.15
N ILE A 58 6.09 -6.85 12.44
CA ILE A 58 6.87 -7.96 12.96
C ILE A 58 6.02 -9.23 12.89
N PRO A 59 6.54 -10.31 12.31
CA PRO A 59 5.79 -11.56 12.22
C PRO A 59 5.36 -12.12 13.58
N GLN A 60 4.28 -12.88 13.57
CA GLN A 60 3.75 -13.63 14.71
C GLN A 60 3.66 -15.11 14.36
N THR A 61 3.82 -15.99 15.35
CA THR A 61 3.80 -17.45 15.14
C THR A 61 2.44 -17.97 14.69
N GLU A 62 1.37 -17.32 15.13
CA GLU A 62 -0.03 -17.57 14.81
C GLU A 62 -0.32 -17.42 13.30
N GLU A 63 0.56 -16.73 12.56
CA GLU A 63 0.44 -16.65 11.11
C GLU A 63 0.63 -18.01 10.41
N LEU A 64 1.23 -18.99 11.09
CA LEU A 64 1.40 -20.35 10.58
C LEU A 64 0.13 -21.19 10.71
N ASP A 65 -0.85 -20.75 11.50
CA ASP A 65 -2.11 -21.46 11.69
C ASP A 65 -2.82 -21.62 10.33
N GLU A 66 -3.11 -22.87 9.95
CA GLU A 66 -3.65 -23.20 8.64
C GLU A 66 -5.17 -23.04 8.61
N TRP A 67 -5.64 -21.81 8.43
CA TRP A 67 -7.06 -21.49 8.26
C TRP A 67 -7.28 -20.35 7.26
N GLY A 68 -8.51 -20.24 6.75
CA GLY A 68 -8.89 -19.21 5.77
C GLY A 68 -8.55 -19.60 4.32
N SER A 69 -8.35 -18.59 3.48
CA SER A 69 -8.03 -18.74 2.05
C SER A 69 -6.91 -17.77 1.68
N LEU A 70 -6.02 -18.19 0.76
CA LEU A 70 -5.00 -17.31 0.17
C LEU A 70 -5.61 -16.26 -0.77
N ASP A 71 -6.79 -16.53 -1.32
CA ASP A 71 -7.61 -15.59 -2.08
C ASP A 71 -8.93 -15.32 -1.34
N PRO A 72 -8.90 -14.57 -0.22
CA PRO A 72 -10.08 -14.35 0.61
C PRO A 72 -11.14 -13.47 -0.07
N SER A 73 -10.75 -12.73 -1.12
CA SER A 73 -11.65 -11.85 -1.88
C SER A 73 -12.16 -12.49 -3.18
N ASN A 74 -11.75 -13.72 -3.49
CA ASN A 74 -11.98 -14.40 -4.77
C ASN A 74 -11.57 -13.52 -5.97
N GLU A 75 -10.42 -12.85 -5.88
CA GLU A 75 -9.88 -11.98 -6.92
C GLU A 75 -9.72 -12.73 -8.25
N SER A 76 -9.27 -13.97 -8.17
CA SER A 76 -9.13 -14.90 -9.31
C SER A 76 -10.42 -15.09 -10.12
N ARG A 77 -11.58 -14.98 -9.48
CA ARG A 77 -12.89 -15.09 -10.15
C ARG A 77 -13.20 -13.88 -11.05
N TYR A 78 -12.60 -12.74 -10.76
CA TYR A 78 -12.84 -11.47 -11.46
C TYR A 78 -11.67 -11.05 -12.34
N THR A 79 -10.59 -11.83 -12.38
CA THR A 79 -9.46 -11.65 -13.29
C THR A 79 -9.92 -11.91 -14.72
N VAL A 80 -9.91 -10.86 -15.54
CA VAL A 80 -10.33 -10.90 -16.95
C VAL A 80 -9.14 -10.90 -17.90
N VAL A 81 -8.03 -10.32 -17.45
CA VAL A 81 -6.71 -10.36 -18.07
C VAL A 81 -5.71 -10.59 -16.93
N HIS A 82 -4.56 -11.22 -17.21
CA HIS A 82 -3.54 -11.48 -16.19
C HIS A 82 -3.12 -10.18 -15.49
N GLY A 83 -3.33 -10.05 -14.18
CA GLY A 83 -3.06 -8.81 -13.44
C GLY A 83 -4.16 -7.75 -13.48
N LEU A 84 -5.27 -8.00 -14.18
CA LEU A 84 -6.42 -7.10 -14.29
C LEU A 84 -7.71 -7.75 -13.81
N GLU A 85 -8.35 -7.14 -12.80
CA GLU A 85 -9.68 -7.53 -12.34
C GLU A 85 -10.76 -6.55 -12.82
N HIS A 86 -11.93 -7.08 -13.19
CA HIS A 86 -13.11 -6.28 -13.54
C HIS A 86 -14.35 -6.82 -12.84
N LYS A 87 -14.41 -6.60 -11.51
CA LYS A 87 -15.52 -7.05 -10.64
C LYS A 87 -16.77 -6.16 -10.72
N TYR A 88 -16.57 -4.86 -10.80
CA TYR A 88 -17.65 -3.86 -10.81
C TYR A 88 -17.66 -3.16 -12.16
N ARG A 89 -18.86 -2.92 -12.71
CA ARG A 89 -19.09 -2.36 -14.04
C ARG A 89 -18.18 -1.18 -14.40
N ASP A 90 -18.00 -0.23 -13.49
CA ASP A 90 -17.30 1.02 -13.82
C ASP A 90 -15.83 1.03 -13.34
N THR A 91 -15.34 -0.08 -12.74
CA THR A 91 -14.04 -0.12 -12.07
C THR A 91 -13.19 -1.31 -12.48
N ALA A 92 -12.04 -1.00 -13.06
CA ALA A 92 -10.93 -1.93 -13.23
C ALA A 92 -9.92 -1.84 -12.07
N VAL A 93 -9.26 -2.95 -11.75
CA VAL A 93 -8.17 -3.03 -10.77
C VAL A 93 -6.94 -3.64 -11.46
N ILE A 94 -5.82 -2.92 -11.45
CA ILE A 94 -4.54 -3.39 -12.00
C ILE A 94 -3.61 -3.74 -10.84
N LEU A 95 -3.11 -4.96 -10.81
CA LEU A 95 -2.03 -5.40 -9.93
C LEU A 95 -0.70 -4.98 -10.55
N THR A 96 -0.14 -3.86 -10.08
CA THR A 96 1.00 -3.20 -10.72
C THR A 96 2.36 -3.70 -10.27
N THR A 97 2.45 -4.36 -9.11
CA THR A 97 3.71 -4.81 -8.53
C THR A 97 3.50 -5.79 -7.38
N GLU A 98 4.46 -6.68 -7.15
CA GLU A 98 4.53 -7.58 -5.99
C GLU A 98 5.39 -6.98 -4.87
N PHE A 99 5.90 -5.76 -5.06
CA PHE A 99 6.75 -5.11 -4.06
C PHE A 99 5.95 -4.10 -3.23
N CYS A 100 6.25 -4.05 -1.92
CA CYS A 100 5.70 -3.06 -1.00
C CYS A 100 6.80 -2.24 -0.33
N GLY A 101 6.42 -1.07 0.20
CA GLY A 101 7.27 -0.29 1.09
C GLY A 101 7.60 -0.99 2.40
N SER A 102 6.74 -1.91 2.85
CA SER A 102 6.97 -2.90 3.91
C SER A 102 5.85 -3.95 3.82
N TYR A 103 6.01 -5.14 4.42
CA TYR A 103 4.99 -6.20 4.35
C TYR A 103 4.13 -6.24 5.61
N CYS A 104 2.89 -5.74 5.50
CA CYS A 104 1.88 -5.85 6.56
C CYS A 104 1.62 -7.31 6.93
N ARG A 105 1.62 -7.65 8.22
CA ARG A 105 1.31 -9.01 8.68
C ARG A 105 -0.15 -9.41 8.46
N PHE A 106 -1.04 -8.42 8.34
CA PHE A 106 -2.46 -8.58 8.04
C PHE A 106 -2.81 -8.54 6.53
N CYS A 107 -1.83 -8.52 5.63
CA CYS A 107 -2.09 -8.32 4.19
C CYS A 107 -3.00 -9.42 3.62
N PHE A 108 -4.17 -9.06 3.08
CA PHE A 108 -5.06 -10.06 2.45
C PHE A 108 -4.52 -10.61 1.11
N ARG A 109 -3.52 -9.94 0.52
CA ARG A 109 -2.78 -10.39 -0.67
C ARG A 109 -1.41 -10.96 -0.33
N LYS A 110 -1.23 -11.49 0.87
CA LYS A 110 0.05 -12.05 1.33
C LYS A 110 0.65 -13.07 0.36
N ARG A 111 -0.21 -13.81 -0.37
CA ARG A 111 0.15 -14.76 -1.43
C ARG A 111 1.05 -14.16 -2.52
N LEU A 112 0.88 -12.87 -2.86
CA LEU A 112 1.70 -12.20 -3.87
C LEU A 112 3.18 -12.15 -3.50
N PHE A 113 3.51 -12.29 -2.21
CA PHE A 113 4.87 -12.15 -1.70
C PHE A 113 5.43 -13.47 -1.18
N MET A 114 4.64 -14.54 -1.18
CA MET A 114 5.10 -15.84 -0.70
C MET A 114 6.15 -16.42 -1.66
N HIS A 115 7.03 -17.29 -1.16
CA HIS A 115 8.07 -17.92 -1.97
C HIS A 115 7.55 -18.88 -3.06
N LEU A 116 6.23 -19.13 -3.07
CA LEU A 116 5.53 -19.73 -4.19
C LEU A 116 5.45 -18.68 -5.29
N LYS A 117 6.02 -18.95 -6.46
CA LYS A 117 5.97 -18.04 -7.63
C LYS A 117 4.51 -17.81 -8.03
N HIS A 118 3.86 -16.82 -7.42
CA HIS A 118 2.53 -16.38 -7.79
C HIS A 118 2.67 -15.41 -8.96
N ASP A 119 2.51 -15.96 -10.17
CA ASP A 119 2.38 -15.18 -11.38
C ASP A 119 0.96 -14.62 -11.44
N GLU A 120 0.70 -13.55 -10.67
CA GLU A 120 -0.57 -12.81 -10.69
C GLU A 120 -0.39 -11.40 -11.24
N ILE A 121 0.86 -11.00 -11.54
CA ILE A 121 1.22 -9.65 -11.92
C ILE A 121 1.78 -9.65 -13.32
N ALA A 122 1.11 -8.94 -14.22
CA ALA A 122 1.58 -8.74 -15.57
C ALA A 122 2.80 -7.80 -15.58
N ARG A 123 3.89 -8.28 -16.20
CA ARG A 123 5.06 -7.45 -16.51
C ARG A 123 4.82 -6.54 -17.70
N ASP A 124 4.00 -7.00 -18.64
CA ASP A 124 3.52 -6.24 -19.78
C ASP A 124 2.05 -5.88 -19.54
N ILE A 125 1.79 -4.60 -19.33
CA ILE A 125 0.44 -4.05 -19.06
C ILE A 125 -0.34 -3.77 -20.35
N THR A 126 0.23 -4.03 -21.53
CA THR A 126 -0.44 -3.76 -22.82
C THR A 126 -1.81 -4.46 -22.90
N PRO A 127 -1.94 -5.76 -22.56
CA PRO A 127 -3.24 -6.43 -22.55
C PRO A 127 -4.27 -5.78 -21.60
N ASP A 128 -3.80 -5.25 -20.47
CA ASP A 128 -4.66 -4.58 -19.50
C ASP A 128 -5.20 -3.27 -20.07
N LEU A 129 -4.34 -2.52 -20.77
CA LEU A 129 -4.69 -1.26 -21.41
C LEU A 129 -5.66 -1.50 -22.58
N ASP A 130 -5.42 -2.52 -23.41
CA ASP A 130 -6.30 -2.88 -24.52
C ASP A 130 -7.71 -3.21 -24.01
N TYR A 131 -7.80 -4.03 -22.96
CA TYR A 131 -9.08 -4.35 -22.33
C TYR A 131 -9.79 -3.10 -21.81
N ILE A 132 -9.10 -2.23 -21.06
CA ILE A 132 -9.72 -1.00 -20.53
C ILE A 132 -10.14 -0.06 -21.66
N GLU A 133 -9.39 -0.03 -22.76
CA GLU A 133 -9.73 0.78 -23.93
C GLU A 133 -11.01 0.28 -24.61
N GLU A 134 -11.20 -1.03 -24.76
CA GLU A 134 -12.40 -1.62 -25.36
C GLU A 134 -13.65 -1.46 -24.48
N HIS A 135 -13.48 -1.44 -23.15
CA HIS A 135 -14.56 -1.40 -22.16
C HIS A 135 -14.89 0.03 -21.68
N LYS A 136 -15.69 0.77 -22.46
CA LYS A 136 -15.99 2.20 -22.23
C LYS A 136 -16.81 2.51 -20.96
N GLU A 137 -17.46 1.51 -20.38
CA GLU A 137 -18.11 1.61 -19.07
C GLU A 137 -17.11 1.83 -17.92
N ILE A 138 -15.85 1.42 -18.08
CA ILE A 138 -14.82 1.61 -17.06
C ILE A 138 -14.46 3.10 -16.99
N THR A 139 -14.82 3.77 -15.91
CA THR A 139 -14.51 5.19 -15.72
C THR A 139 -13.50 5.43 -14.60
N ASN A 140 -13.16 4.38 -13.86
CA ASN A 140 -12.29 4.41 -12.69
C ASN A 140 -11.32 3.23 -12.71
N VAL A 141 -10.02 3.50 -12.58
CA VAL A 141 -8.99 2.45 -12.53
C VAL A 141 -8.25 2.52 -11.19
N LEU A 142 -8.20 1.42 -10.47
CA LEU A 142 -7.42 1.28 -9.23
C LEU A 142 -6.08 0.61 -9.54
N LEU A 143 -5.00 1.35 -9.35
CA LEU A 143 -3.64 0.83 -9.32
C LEU A 143 -3.36 0.28 -7.92
N THR A 144 -3.06 -1.02 -7.82
CA THR A 144 -2.79 -1.72 -6.56
C THR A 144 -1.85 -2.91 -6.80
N GLY A 145 -2.01 -4.03 -6.09
CA GLY A 145 -1.08 -5.16 -6.03
C GLY A 145 -0.45 -5.22 -4.64
N GLY A 146 0.87 -5.09 -4.59
CA GLY A 146 1.63 -4.67 -3.43
C GLY A 146 1.43 -3.18 -3.16
N ASP A 147 2.40 -2.35 -3.51
CA ASP A 147 2.29 -0.90 -3.38
C ASP A 147 2.76 -0.19 -4.67
N PRO A 148 1.87 0.42 -5.46
CA PRO A 148 2.24 1.08 -6.72
C PRO A 148 3.27 2.19 -6.54
N LEU A 149 3.33 2.86 -5.39
CA LEU A 149 4.34 3.89 -5.14
C LEU A 149 5.74 3.31 -4.87
N ALA A 150 5.88 1.98 -4.77
CA ALA A 150 7.18 1.30 -4.84
C ALA A 150 7.76 1.27 -6.26
N LEU A 151 6.95 1.49 -7.30
CA LEU A 151 7.43 1.61 -8.67
C LEU A 151 8.25 2.89 -8.87
N SER A 152 9.12 2.86 -9.88
CA SER A 152 9.79 4.07 -10.35
C SER A 152 8.75 5.06 -10.86
N THR A 153 9.01 6.35 -10.65
CA THR A 153 8.10 7.41 -11.13
C THR A 153 7.93 7.38 -12.65
N ARG A 154 8.97 6.98 -13.39
CA ARG A 154 8.87 6.78 -14.85
C ARG A 154 7.83 5.73 -15.23
N ASN A 155 7.83 4.58 -14.55
CA ASN A 155 6.86 3.52 -14.85
C ASN A 155 5.44 3.96 -14.48
N LEU A 156 5.28 4.65 -13.34
CA LEU A 156 3.99 5.24 -12.95
C LEU A 156 3.52 6.29 -13.96
N GLU A 157 4.41 7.16 -14.45
CA GLU A 157 4.08 8.15 -15.47
C GLU A 157 3.58 7.50 -16.76
N THR A 158 4.27 6.48 -17.26
CA THR A 158 3.85 5.76 -18.46
C THR A 158 2.46 5.15 -18.29
N LEU A 159 2.22 4.42 -17.19
CA LEU A 159 0.93 3.79 -16.92
C LEU A 159 -0.19 4.81 -16.76
N ILE A 160 0.01 5.85 -15.95
CA ILE A 160 -0.99 6.92 -15.76
C ILE A 160 -1.23 7.67 -17.08
N GLY A 161 -0.18 7.92 -17.86
CA GLY A 161 -0.26 8.58 -19.16
C GLY A 161 -1.14 7.81 -20.15
N ASN A 162 -0.92 6.51 -20.28
CA ASN A 162 -1.72 5.64 -21.14
C ASN A 162 -3.19 5.62 -20.71
N LEU A 163 -3.47 5.45 -19.40
CA LEU A 163 -4.83 5.52 -18.88
C LEU A 163 -5.47 6.89 -19.09
N ARG A 164 -4.69 7.98 -19.06
CA ARG A 164 -5.19 9.35 -19.29
C ARG A 164 -5.43 9.68 -20.76
N ALA A 165 -4.80 8.96 -21.69
CA ALA A 165 -5.11 9.07 -23.12
C ALA A 165 -6.53 8.58 -23.44
N MET A 166 -7.09 7.71 -22.62
CA MET A 166 -8.46 7.21 -22.74
C MET A 166 -9.48 8.20 -22.17
N ASP A 167 -10.39 8.70 -23.00
CA ASP A 167 -11.35 9.77 -22.63
C ASP A 167 -12.33 9.38 -21.52
N HIS A 168 -12.76 8.11 -21.50
CA HIS A 168 -13.71 7.57 -20.53
C HIS A 168 -13.12 7.45 -19.12
N ILE A 169 -11.79 7.45 -18.98
CA ILE A 169 -11.12 7.32 -17.67
C ILE A 169 -11.13 8.65 -16.92
N ARG A 170 -12.02 8.75 -15.93
CA ARG A 170 -12.21 9.92 -15.08
C ARG A 170 -11.38 9.82 -13.82
N ILE A 171 -11.38 8.68 -13.15
CA ILE A 171 -10.71 8.51 -11.86
C ILE A 171 -9.57 7.51 -12.02
N ILE A 172 -8.41 7.87 -11.48
CA ILE A 172 -7.32 6.90 -11.23
C ILE A 172 -7.11 6.90 -9.73
N ARG A 173 -7.22 5.74 -9.10
CA ARG A 173 -6.95 5.54 -7.67
C ARG A 173 -5.62 4.82 -7.53
N ILE A 174 -4.80 5.24 -6.58
CA ILE A 174 -3.53 4.59 -6.26
C ILE A 174 -3.63 4.13 -4.81
N GLY A 175 -3.77 2.82 -4.59
CA GLY A 175 -3.79 2.22 -3.27
C GLY A 175 -2.38 2.05 -2.74
N THR A 176 -1.99 2.79 -1.72
CA THR A 176 -0.60 2.82 -1.22
C THR A 176 -0.52 3.01 0.28
N LYS A 177 0.45 2.37 0.92
CA LYS A 177 0.80 2.60 2.32
C LYS A 177 2.11 3.38 2.47
N ILE A 178 2.75 3.80 1.37
CA ILE A 178 3.98 4.61 1.37
C ILE A 178 3.92 5.85 2.28
N PRO A 179 2.83 6.63 2.37
CA PRO A 179 2.77 7.76 3.31
C PRO A 179 3.02 7.36 4.76
N ALA A 180 2.60 6.15 5.16
CA ALA A 180 2.87 5.60 6.48
C ALA A 180 4.21 4.87 6.55
N PHE A 181 4.58 4.10 5.52
CA PHE A 181 5.75 3.21 5.54
C PHE A 181 7.07 3.87 5.16
N ASN A 182 7.08 4.80 4.21
CA ASN A 182 8.27 5.49 3.73
C ASN A 182 7.89 6.85 3.09
N PRO A 183 7.48 7.86 3.88
CA PRO A 183 7.10 9.16 3.33
C PRO A 183 8.24 9.84 2.56
N TYR A 184 9.52 9.47 2.81
CA TYR A 184 10.66 9.97 2.03
C TYR A 184 10.60 9.62 0.55
N ARG A 185 9.89 8.56 0.15
CA ARG A 185 9.60 8.25 -1.27
C ARG A 185 8.90 9.41 -1.97
N ILE A 186 8.09 10.19 -1.24
CA ILE A 186 7.35 11.35 -1.76
C ILE A 186 8.19 12.61 -1.58
N LEU A 187 8.78 12.82 -0.39
CA LEU A 187 9.58 14.02 -0.09
C LEU A 187 10.82 14.14 -0.99
N SER A 188 11.45 13.01 -1.33
CA SER A 188 12.71 12.98 -2.08
C SER A 188 12.52 12.88 -3.59
N ASP A 189 11.28 12.82 -4.08
CA ASP A 189 10.99 12.65 -5.50
C ASP A 189 10.04 13.73 -6.03
N PRO A 190 10.58 14.91 -6.38
CA PRO A 190 9.80 15.98 -7.01
C PRO A 190 9.11 15.54 -8.30
N HIS A 191 9.71 14.63 -9.06
CA HIS A 191 9.14 14.14 -10.31
C HIS A 191 7.82 13.38 -10.06
N LEU A 192 7.69 12.65 -8.94
CA LEU A 192 6.41 12.02 -8.58
C LEU A 192 5.30 13.07 -8.41
N LEU A 193 5.60 14.17 -7.75
CA LEU A 193 4.66 15.27 -7.53
C LEU A 193 4.28 15.96 -8.85
N GLU A 194 5.25 16.13 -9.75
CA GLU A 194 5.03 16.65 -11.11
C GLU A 194 4.08 15.74 -11.92
N VAL A 195 4.29 14.42 -11.87
CA VAL A 195 3.39 13.44 -12.53
C VAL A 195 1.98 13.54 -11.98
N ILE A 196 1.81 13.59 -10.65
CA ILE A 196 0.49 13.74 -10.03
C ILE A 196 -0.18 15.05 -10.47
N SER A 197 0.56 16.16 -10.44
CA SER A 197 0.06 17.48 -10.87
C SER A 197 -0.34 17.51 -12.34
N LYS A 198 0.48 16.91 -13.22
CA LYS A 198 0.23 16.80 -14.66
C LYS A 198 -1.06 16.04 -14.99
N PHE A 199 -1.38 15.00 -14.23
CA PHE A 199 -2.46 14.05 -14.55
C PHE A 199 -3.69 14.10 -13.62
N SER A 200 -3.65 14.85 -12.50
CA SER A 200 -4.81 15.11 -11.64
C SER A 200 -5.47 16.43 -11.98
N ARG A 201 -6.45 16.39 -12.89
CA ARG A 201 -7.08 17.59 -13.47
C ARG A 201 -8.52 17.77 -12.97
N PRO A 202 -9.11 18.99 -13.13
CA PRO A 202 -10.53 19.17 -12.90
C PRO A 202 -11.36 18.12 -13.66
N ARG A 203 -12.31 17.48 -12.97
CA ARG A 203 -13.17 16.40 -13.51
C ARG A 203 -12.45 15.10 -13.93
N ARG A 204 -11.13 15.01 -13.78
CA ARG A 204 -10.31 13.81 -14.01
C ARG A 204 -9.25 13.67 -12.91
N ARG A 205 -9.67 13.30 -11.69
CA ARG A 205 -8.84 13.33 -10.48
C ARG A 205 -8.01 12.07 -10.30
N ILE A 206 -6.84 12.23 -9.68
CA ILE A 206 -6.10 11.13 -9.07
C ILE A 206 -6.45 11.10 -7.58
N TYR A 207 -6.82 9.92 -7.08
CA TYR A 207 -7.01 9.66 -5.67
C TYR A 207 -5.83 8.84 -5.16
N ILE A 208 -5.27 9.25 -4.03
CA ILE A 208 -4.33 8.43 -3.27
C ILE A 208 -5.13 7.81 -2.12
N VAL A 209 -5.34 6.50 -2.20
CA VAL A 209 -5.99 5.70 -1.16
C VAL A 209 -4.88 5.24 -0.21
N THR A 210 -4.68 6.02 0.85
CA THR A 210 -3.71 5.76 1.91
C THR A 210 -4.19 4.62 2.83
N GLN A 211 -3.26 4.05 3.61
CA GLN A 211 -3.58 3.08 4.65
C GLN A 211 -2.81 3.40 5.93
N PHE A 212 -3.34 4.31 6.74
CA PHE A 212 -3.00 4.49 8.14
C PHE A 212 -3.96 3.65 9.00
N ASN A 213 -3.41 2.85 9.88
CA ASN A 213 -4.10 1.93 10.77
C ASN A 213 -4.02 2.37 12.23
N HIS A 214 -2.99 3.12 12.63
CA HIS A 214 -2.81 3.59 14.00
C HIS A 214 -2.39 5.07 14.04
N PRO A 215 -2.84 5.88 15.04
CA PRO A 215 -2.46 7.29 15.17
C PRO A 215 -0.96 7.57 15.18
N ARG A 216 -0.14 6.60 15.62
CA ARG A 216 1.34 6.71 15.66
C ARG A 216 2.01 6.63 14.29
N GLU A 217 1.31 6.15 13.25
CA GLU A 217 1.85 6.18 11.89
C GLU A 217 1.78 7.59 11.27
N ILE A 218 0.98 8.50 11.86
CA ILE A 218 0.85 9.89 11.44
C ILE A 218 1.98 10.71 12.11
N THR A 219 3.17 10.59 11.56
CA THR A 219 4.37 11.33 11.99
C THR A 219 4.46 12.68 11.28
N GLU A 220 5.28 13.60 11.78
CA GLU A 220 5.53 14.89 11.10
C GLU A 220 6.03 14.72 9.64
N VAL A 221 6.87 13.71 9.40
CA VAL A 221 7.38 13.39 8.06
C VAL A 221 6.27 12.86 7.15
N ALA A 222 5.35 12.04 7.70
CA ALA A 222 4.16 11.59 6.97
C ALA A 222 3.22 12.75 6.63
N ILE A 223 3.01 13.68 7.57
CA ILE A 223 2.20 14.89 7.37
C ILE A 223 2.78 15.76 6.25
N GLU A 224 4.10 15.94 6.22
CA GLU A 224 4.76 16.71 5.17
C GLU A 224 4.54 16.06 3.78
N ALA A 225 4.73 14.74 3.68
CA ALA A 225 4.52 14.00 2.44
C ALA A 225 3.05 14.08 1.97
N VAL A 226 2.10 13.93 2.88
CA VAL A 226 0.65 14.08 2.63
C VAL A 226 0.33 15.46 2.09
N ASN A 227 0.87 16.52 2.71
CA ASN A 227 0.67 17.89 2.26
C ASN A 227 1.21 18.14 0.85
N LEU A 228 2.36 17.55 0.49
CA LEU A 228 2.89 17.65 -0.88
C LEU A 228 1.98 16.97 -1.91
N LEU A 229 1.42 15.80 -1.59
CA LEU A 229 0.46 15.12 -2.47
C LEU A 229 -0.81 15.96 -2.69
N ILE A 230 -1.34 16.56 -1.62
CA ILE A 230 -2.50 17.46 -1.70
C ILE A 230 -2.17 18.67 -2.57
N LYS A 231 -1.01 19.31 -2.38
CA LYS A 231 -0.55 20.45 -3.19
C LYS A 231 -0.35 20.08 -4.66
N ALA A 232 0.08 18.85 -4.94
CA ALA A 232 0.14 18.30 -6.29
C ALA A 232 -1.25 18.03 -6.90
N GLY A 233 -2.34 18.25 -6.17
CA GLY A 233 -3.71 18.15 -6.67
C GLY A 233 -4.32 16.75 -6.56
N ALA A 234 -3.71 15.84 -5.79
CA ALA A 234 -4.33 14.56 -5.45
C ALA A 234 -5.46 14.74 -4.43
N VAL A 235 -6.47 13.87 -4.52
CA VAL A 235 -7.49 13.70 -3.47
C VAL A 235 -7.05 12.56 -2.56
N LEU A 236 -6.97 12.79 -1.26
CA LEU A 236 -6.50 11.78 -0.32
C LEU A 236 -7.64 11.21 0.50
N VAL A 237 -7.67 9.87 0.56
CA VAL A 237 -8.61 9.11 1.37
C VAL A 237 -7.86 8.02 2.13
N ASN A 238 -8.41 7.49 3.21
CA ASN A 238 -7.78 6.43 4.00
C ASN A 238 -8.66 5.18 4.10
N GLN A 239 -8.06 4.02 3.87
CA GLN A 239 -8.66 2.72 4.14
C GLN A 239 -8.07 2.17 5.45
N THR A 240 -8.92 1.87 6.43
CA THR A 240 -8.56 1.39 7.76
C THR A 240 -9.20 0.01 8.01
N PRO A 241 -8.53 -1.11 7.67
CA PRO A 241 -8.95 -2.40 8.20
C PRO A 241 -8.96 -2.37 9.73
N ILE A 242 -9.95 -3.04 10.33
CA ILE A 242 -10.02 -3.24 11.78
C ILE A 242 -9.14 -4.43 12.13
N LEU A 243 -8.16 -4.20 13.00
CA LEU A 243 -7.08 -5.10 13.34
C LEU A 243 -7.03 -5.27 14.85
N ARG A 244 -7.17 -6.52 15.30
CA ARG A 244 -7.18 -6.88 16.72
C ARG A 244 -5.88 -6.44 17.40
N GLY A 245 -6.01 -5.75 18.54
CA GLY A 245 -4.88 -5.28 19.32
C GLY A 245 -4.07 -4.16 18.66
N ILE A 246 -4.60 -3.54 17.60
CA ILE A 246 -4.00 -2.40 16.91
C ILE A 246 -4.99 -1.23 16.91
N ASN A 247 -6.17 -1.41 16.32
CA ASN A 247 -7.17 -0.36 16.17
C ASN A 247 -8.61 -0.85 16.36
N ASP A 248 -8.80 -2.00 17.01
CA ASP A 248 -10.10 -2.55 17.40
C ASP A 248 -10.72 -1.87 18.63
N ASN A 249 -10.16 -0.74 19.06
CA ASN A 249 -10.69 0.12 20.12
C ASN A 249 -11.30 1.42 19.53
N PRO A 250 -12.56 1.78 19.88
CA PRO A 250 -13.21 3.01 19.40
C PRO A 250 -12.45 4.30 19.70
N ASP A 251 -11.76 4.41 20.83
CA ASP A 251 -10.96 5.58 21.20
C ASP A 251 -9.75 5.74 20.26
N THR A 252 -9.08 4.63 19.92
CA THR A 252 -7.97 4.61 18.96
C THR A 252 -8.43 5.03 17.56
N LEU A 253 -9.56 4.50 17.09
CA LEU A 253 -10.14 4.88 15.80
C LEU A 253 -10.58 6.34 15.78
N ARG A 254 -11.19 6.83 16.87
CA ARG A 254 -11.56 8.25 17.01
C ARG A 254 -10.33 9.14 16.88
N GLU A 255 -9.24 8.80 17.56
CA GLU A 255 -7.98 9.56 17.46
C GLU A 255 -7.42 9.52 16.04
N LEU A 256 -7.39 8.34 15.41
CA LEU A 256 -6.89 8.15 14.06
C LEU A 256 -7.67 9.00 13.06
N PHE A 257 -9.00 8.89 13.05
CA PHE A 257 -9.86 9.63 12.14
C PHE A 257 -9.81 11.14 12.36
N LYS A 258 -9.69 11.57 13.62
CA LYS A 258 -9.48 12.98 13.97
C LYS A 258 -8.16 13.49 13.37
N LYS A 259 -7.04 12.77 13.55
CA LYS A 259 -5.74 13.15 13.00
C LYS A 259 -5.73 13.14 11.47
N LEU A 260 -6.31 12.12 10.83
CA LEU A 260 -6.45 12.05 9.37
C LEU A 260 -7.20 13.27 8.82
N SER A 261 -8.31 13.63 9.46
CA SER A 261 -9.12 14.79 9.06
C SER A 261 -8.33 16.10 9.17
N PHE A 262 -7.52 16.27 10.22
CA PHE A 262 -6.68 17.45 10.42
C PHE A 262 -5.61 17.64 9.35
N ILE A 263 -5.15 16.55 8.73
CA ILE A 263 -4.10 16.59 7.71
C ILE A 263 -4.66 16.50 6.28
N GLY A 264 -5.99 16.62 6.13
CA GLY A 264 -6.66 16.66 4.83
C GLY A 264 -6.90 15.30 4.19
N ILE A 265 -6.92 14.21 4.98
CA ILE A 265 -7.26 12.86 4.52
C ILE A 265 -8.64 12.48 5.05
N SER A 266 -9.58 12.22 4.15
CA SER A 266 -10.92 11.74 4.55
C SER A 266 -10.88 10.25 4.89
N PRO A 267 -11.41 9.82 6.05
CA PRO A 267 -11.70 8.41 6.29
C PRO A 267 -12.67 7.88 5.22
N TYR A 268 -12.40 6.71 4.65
CA TYR A 268 -13.14 6.21 3.48
C TYR A 268 -13.71 4.81 3.68
N TYR A 269 -12.88 3.88 4.14
CA TYR A 269 -13.28 2.54 4.56
C TYR A 269 -12.69 2.20 5.91
#